data_AF-A0A6G6Z440-F1
#
_entry.id   AF-A0A6G6Z440-F1
#
_cell.length_a   1.000
_cell.length_b   1.000
_cell.length_c   1.000
_cell.angle_alpha   90.00
_cell.angle_beta   90.00
_cell.angle_gamma   90.00
#
_symmetry.space_group_name_H-M   'P 1'
#
loop_
_entity.id
_entity.type
_entity.pdbx_description
1 polymer ?
#
loop_
_entity_poly.entity_id
_entity_poly.type
_entity_poly.pdbx_seq_one_letter_code
_entity_poly.pdbx_strand_id
1 'polypeptide(L)'
;MNISVQVFDPDRIATDVQLFCSEIDHDPWVMFHGTSGFNADAIEREGFRPQLNMVSREELQRVASVYEAMKWAGESWGGLPVLKPFSLDHDLRDPTTGLLFFAETSLRALLYATLDFAGGEKLRALRFAFADLDSYLREPAVRERHETKMLANFRSLIGMNAHPSMIEIARPVKVDLDWLREQMDALANIRWVADDAERRHDHGIVYAVKMTPDDLQGLQWNSSMGIEATTTIPASKMLAKIAVPRDYSCNLFADCGDEYIRRQSAGLIPALARQANRAAPGSVSLT
;
A
#
# COMPACT_ATOMS: atom_id res chain seq x y z
N MET A 1 2.43 30.13 -1.93
CA MET A 1 2.28 29.52 -3.26
C MET A 1 0.82 29.10 -3.41
N ASN A 2 0.21 29.35 -4.56
CA ASN A 2 -1.18 28.96 -4.80
C ASN A 2 -1.17 27.63 -5.53
N ILE A 3 -1.52 26.54 -4.82
CA ILE A 3 -1.79 25.24 -5.43
C ILE A 3 -3.07 25.39 -6.27
N SER A 4 -3.05 24.92 -7.51
CA SER A 4 -4.24 24.93 -8.36
C SER A 4 -5.27 23.92 -7.83
N VAL A 5 -6.45 24.39 -7.43
CA VAL A 5 -7.55 23.50 -7.02
C VAL A 5 -8.38 23.19 -8.26
N GLN A 6 -8.42 21.91 -8.64
CA GLN A 6 -9.26 21.45 -9.75
C GLN A 6 -10.50 20.73 -9.21
N VAL A 7 -11.57 20.75 -10.00
CA VAL A 7 -12.85 20.11 -9.67
C VAL A 7 -12.79 18.65 -10.04
N PHE A 8 -13.28 17.78 -9.16
CA PHE A 8 -13.43 16.37 -9.46
C PHE A 8 -14.50 16.16 -10.54
N ASP A 9 -14.11 15.48 -11.62
CA ASP A 9 -14.93 15.28 -12.81
C ASP A 9 -14.94 13.79 -13.15
N PRO A 10 -15.97 13.04 -12.73
CA PRO A 10 -16.05 11.60 -12.99
C PRO A 10 -16.21 11.28 -14.47
N ASP A 11 -16.78 12.20 -15.25
CA ASP A 11 -16.97 11.99 -16.70
C ASP A 11 -15.61 12.00 -17.40
N ARG A 12 -14.70 12.92 -17.02
CA ARG A 12 -13.32 12.94 -17.53
C ARG A 12 -12.57 11.64 -17.23
N ILE A 13 -12.75 11.07 -16.05
CA ILE A 13 -12.14 9.79 -15.69
C ILE A 13 -12.67 8.68 -16.61
N ALA A 14 -13.98 8.68 -16.89
CA ALA A 14 -14.64 7.69 -17.73
C ALA A 14 -14.29 7.84 -19.23
N THR A 15 -14.08 9.07 -19.73
CA THR A 15 -13.82 9.35 -21.15
C THR A 15 -12.35 9.38 -21.50
N ASP A 16 -11.55 10.09 -20.70
CA ASP A 16 -10.17 10.46 -21.04
C ASP A 16 -9.12 9.72 -20.20
N VAL A 17 -9.57 8.94 -19.20
CA VAL A 17 -8.69 8.18 -18.31
C VAL A 17 -7.72 9.13 -17.58
N GLN A 18 -8.23 10.33 -17.24
CA GLN A 18 -7.48 11.43 -16.63
C GLN A 18 -8.24 12.01 -15.44
N LEU A 19 -7.49 12.44 -14.43
CA LEU A 19 -8.03 13.13 -13.25
C LEU A 19 -7.76 14.63 -13.33
N PHE A 20 -6.59 15.05 -13.80
CA PHE A 20 -6.23 16.47 -13.95
C PHE A 20 -6.44 16.95 -15.38
N CYS A 21 -6.18 18.24 -15.64
CA CYS A 21 -6.03 18.69 -17.02
C CYS A 21 -4.84 18.00 -17.71
N SER A 22 -4.92 17.82 -19.02
CA SER A 22 -3.91 17.09 -19.79
C SER A 22 -2.50 17.68 -19.67
N GLU A 23 -2.35 18.97 -19.38
CA GLU A 23 -1.05 19.61 -19.15
C GLU A 23 -0.35 19.07 -17.91
N ILE A 24 -1.10 18.72 -16.86
CA ILE A 24 -0.57 18.13 -15.62
C ILE A 24 -0.47 16.62 -15.77
N ASP A 25 -1.55 15.98 -16.25
CA ASP A 25 -1.60 14.53 -16.34
C ASP A 25 -0.56 13.97 -17.32
N HIS A 26 -0.27 14.66 -18.42
CA HIS A 26 0.75 14.23 -19.38
C HIS A 26 2.16 14.79 -19.12
N ASP A 27 2.36 15.60 -18.06
CA ASP A 27 3.69 16.11 -17.75
C ASP A 27 4.58 14.97 -17.24
N PRO A 28 5.66 14.60 -17.96
CA PRO A 28 6.45 13.42 -17.64
C PRO A 28 7.34 13.62 -16.40
N TRP A 29 7.36 14.82 -15.82
CA TRP A 29 8.04 15.16 -14.57
C TRP A 29 7.09 15.35 -13.40
N VAL A 30 5.81 15.05 -13.56
CA VAL A 30 4.85 15.05 -12.46
C VAL A 30 4.72 13.64 -11.88
N MET A 31 4.54 13.56 -10.58
CA MET A 31 4.10 12.34 -9.89
C MET A 31 2.89 12.66 -9.03
N PHE A 32 2.13 11.63 -8.64
CA PHE A 32 0.84 11.82 -7.99
C PHE A 32 0.79 11.19 -6.61
N HIS A 33 0.05 11.78 -5.68
CA HIS A 33 -0.13 11.20 -4.34
C HIS A 33 -1.60 11.24 -3.95
N GLY A 34 -2.18 10.06 -3.70
CA GLY A 34 -3.51 9.93 -3.13
C GLY A 34 -3.44 9.79 -1.62
N THR A 35 -4.30 10.50 -0.91
CA THR A 35 -4.38 10.44 0.55
C THR A 35 -5.80 10.77 1.03
N SER A 36 -6.02 10.63 2.33
CA SER A 36 -7.27 11.07 2.97
C SER A 36 -7.25 12.56 3.28
N GLY A 37 -8.41 13.22 3.21
CA GLY A 37 -8.57 14.65 3.45
C GLY A 37 -8.05 15.12 4.82
N PHE A 38 -8.13 14.28 5.85
CA PHE A 38 -7.60 14.61 7.18
C PHE A 38 -6.07 14.76 7.25
N ASN A 39 -5.32 14.37 6.20
CA ASN A 39 -3.88 14.60 6.07
C ASN A 39 -3.55 15.90 5.31
N ALA A 40 -4.53 16.51 4.64
CA ALA A 40 -4.31 17.59 3.69
C ALA A 40 -3.65 18.82 4.34
N ASP A 41 -4.17 19.26 5.49
CA ASP A 41 -3.64 20.44 6.19
C ASP A 41 -2.16 20.30 6.56
N ALA A 42 -1.74 19.10 7.00
CA ALA A 42 -0.36 18.83 7.34
C ALA A 42 0.53 18.85 6.09
N ILE A 43 0.10 18.16 5.01
CA ILE A 43 0.82 18.11 3.74
C ILE A 43 0.96 19.51 3.13
N GLU A 44 -0.10 20.31 3.16
CA GLU A 44 -0.11 21.64 2.56
C GLU A 44 0.74 22.64 3.31
N ARG A 45 0.83 22.50 4.64
CA ARG A 45 1.67 23.34 5.49
C ARG A 45 3.14 22.94 5.45
N GLU A 46 3.43 21.64 5.45
CA GLU A 46 4.76 21.11 5.77
C GLU A 46 5.45 20.38 4.61
N GLY A 47 4.72 20.14 3.52
CA GLY A 47 5.11 19.22 2.46
C GLY A 47 4.83 17.76 2.81
N PHE A 48 5.20 16.86 1.90
CA PHE A 48 5.15 15.43 2.15
C PHE A 48 6.37 15.06 2.99
N ARG A 49 6.12 14.64 4.22
CA ARG A 49 7.16 14.18 5.14
C ARG A 49 7.03 12.68 5.32
N PRO A 50 8.12 11.91 5.24
CA PRO A 50 8.11 10.55 5.75
C PRO A 50 7.71 10.59 7.22
N GLN A 51 6.48 10.20 7.53
CA GLN A 51 6.00 10.23 8.90
C GLN A 51 6.57 9.02 9.64
N LEU A 52 7.13 9.27 10.83
CA LEU A 52 7.38 8.21 11.79
C LEU A 52 6.04 7.54 12.13
N ASN A 53 6.03 6.23 11.97
CA ASN A 53 4.84 5.45 11.65
C ASN A 53 3.70 5.61 12.66
N MET A 54 2.47 5.80 12.15
CA MET A 54 1.24 5.69 12.96
C MET A 54 1.11 4.33 13.65
N VAL A 55 1.72 3.29 13.06
CA VAL A 55 1.80 1.93 13.60
C VAL A 55 3.23 1.42 13.44
N SER A 56 3.85 0.99 14.54
CA SER A 56 5.26 0.59 14.56
C SER A 56 5.50 -0.74 13.84
N ARG A 57 6.76 -1.02 13.48
CA ARG A 57 7.15 -2.32 12.91
C ARG A 57 6.85 -3.45 13.88
N GLU A 58 7.13 -3.26 15.16
CA GLU A 58 6.88 -4.23 16.23
C GLU A 58 5.38 -4.52 16.36
N GLU A 59 4.54 -3.49 16.29
CA GLU A 59 3.09 -3.62 16.30
C GLU A 59 2.57 -4.44 15.12
N LEU A 60 3.05 -4.16 13.90
CA LEU A 60 2.71 -4.95 12.72
C LEU A 60 3.22 -6.39 12.81
N GLN A 61 4.43 -6.58 13.35
CA GLN A 61 5.01 -7.90 13.53
C GLN A 61 4.18 -8.73 14.52
N ARG A 62 3.63 -8.12 15.57
CA ARG A 62 2.71 -8.81 16.49
C ARG A 62 1.46 -9.30 15.77
N VAL A 63 0.86 -8.49 14.90
CA VAL A 63 -0.29 -8.93 14.06
C VAL A 63 0.12 -10.11 13.18
N ALA A 64 1.24 -9.99 12.46
CA ALA A 64 1.73 -11.06 11.58
C ALA A 64 2.02 -12.37 12.33
N SER A 65 2.57 -12.29 13.54
CA SER A 65 2.88 -13.46 14.36
C SER A 65 1.62 -14.21 14.85
N VAL A 66 0.47 -13.55 14.99
CA VAL A 66 -0.81 -14.24 15.26
C VAL A 66 -1.15 -15.20 14.10
N TYR A 67 -1.08 -14.69 12.87
CA TYR A 67 -1.33 -15.49 11.67
C TYR A 67 -0.32 -16.62 11.48
N GLU A 68 0.96 -16.36 11.73
CA GLU A 68 2.03 -17.36 11.65
C GLU A 68 1.80 -18.49 12.67
N ALA A 69 1.43 -18.15 13.91
CA ALA A 69 1.10 -19.13 14.95
C ALA A 69 -0.13 -19.97 14.59
N MET A 70 -1.12 -19.35 13.93
CA MET A 70 -2.29 -20.04 13.39
C MET A 70 -1.97 -20.86 12.13
N LYS A 71 -0.82 -20.65 11.47
CA LYS A 71 -0.49 -21.17 10.13
C LYS A 71 -1.54 -20.81 9.08
N TRP A 72 -2.10 -19.61 9.21
CA TRP A 72 -3.16 -19.09 8.36
C TRP A 72 -2.73 -17.79 7.69
N ALA A 73 -3.17 -17.53 6.46
CA ALA A 73 -2.89 -16.29 5.74
C ALA A 73 -4.09 -15.32 5.72
N GLY A 74 -5.20 -15.65 6.39
CA GLY A 74 -6.47 -14.96 6.22
C GLY A 74 -7.32 -15.52 5.08
N GLU A 75 -8.52 -14.98 4.90
CA GLU A 75 -9.38 -15.24 3.73
C GLU A 75 -9.36 -14.05 2.76
N SER A 76 -9.03 -12.84 3.24
CA SER A 76 -8.85 -11.66 2.40
C SER A 76 -7.43 -11.60 1.79
N TRP A 77 -7.37 -11.39 0.48
CA TRP A 77 -6.11 -11.07 -0.20
C TRP A 77 -5.56 -9.69 0.16
N GLY A 78 -6.38 -8.81 0.75
CA GLY A 78 -5.97 -7.48 1.20
C GLY A 78 -5.42 -7.45 2.63
N GLY A 79 -5.50 -8.54 3.39
CA GLY A 79 -5.07 -8.62 4.79
C GLY A 79 -3.57 -8.90 4.95
N LEU A 80 -3.23 -9.96 5.69
CA LEU A 80 -1.84 -10.40 5.88
C LEU A 80 -1.02 -10.52 4.58
N PRO A 81 -1.57 -11.04 3.45
CA PRO A 81 -0.81 -11.18 2.21
C PRO A 81 -0.31 -9.85 1.63
N VAL A 82 -0.94 -8.72 1.99
CA VAL A 82 -0.44 -7.38 1.68
C VAL A 82 0.39 -6.84 2.83
N LEU A 83 -0.12 -6.95 4.07
CA LEU A 83 0.49 -6.34 5.25
C LEU A 83 1.98 -6.72 5.41
N LYS A 84 2.30 -8.01 5.27
CA LYS A 84 3.68 -8.49 5.48
C LYS A 84 4.64 -8.00 4.37
N PRO A 85 4.44 -8.32 3.08
CA PRO A 85 5.38 -7.90 2.05
C PRO A 85 5.42 -6.38 1.86
N PHE A 86 4.28 -5.69 1.92
CA PHE A 86 4.23 -4.24 1.72
C PHE A 86 4.79 -3.49 2.93
N SER A 87 4.33 -3.82 4.15
CA SER A 87 4.70 -3.02 5.32
C SER A 87 5.97 -3.53 6.00
N LEU A 88 6.04 -4.81 6.35
CA LEU A 88 7.18 -5.35 7.11
C LEU A 88 8.42 -5.55 6.23
N ASP A 89 8.27 -6.07 5.02
CA ASP A 89 9.44 -6.40 4.21
C ASP A 89 9.95 -5.21 3.39
N HIS A 90 9.10 -4.19 3.18
CA HIS A 90 9.39 -3.05 2.32
C HIS A 90 9.35 -1.71 3.06
N ASP A 91 8.16 -1.16 3.37
CA ASP A 91 7.99 0.18 3.94
C ASP A 91 8.75 0.38 5.26
N LEU A 92 8.71 -0.61 6.14
CA LEU A 92 9.35 -0.56 7.46
C LEU A 92 10.67 -1.32 7.52
N ARG A 93 11.25 -1.69 6.37
CA ARG A 93 12.48 -2.48 6.31
C ARG A 93 13.61 -1.83 7.11
N ASP A 94 13.69 -0.51 7.07
CA ASP A 94 14.57 0.28 7.91
C ASP A 94 13.74 1.02 8.97
N PRO A 95 13.92 0.71 10.27
CA PRO A 95 13.15 1.34 11.33
C PRO A 95 13.47 2.85 11.50
N THR A 96 14.54 3.33 10.88
CA THR A 96 15.00 4.72 10.98
C THR A 96 14.55 5.59 9.82
N THR A 97 14.05 5.00 8.73
CA THR A 97 13.62 5.73 7.54
C THR A 97 12.18 5.37 7.17
N GLY A 98 11.31 6.38 7.14
CA GLY A 98 10.00 6.25 6.52
C GLY A 98 10.10 6.42 5.02
N LEU A 99 9.18 5.82 4.27
CA LEU A 99 9.03 6.04 2.83
C LEU A 99 7.76 6.83 2.54
N LEU A 100 7.84 7.69 1.54
CA LEU A 100 6.68 8.28 0.87
C LEU A 100 6.44 7.54 -0.43
N PHE A 101 5.19 7.25 -0.74
CA PHE A 101 4.80 6.59 -1.97
C PHE A 101 4.02 7.55 -2.87
N PHE A 102 4.40 7.59 -4.14
CA PHE A 102 3.76 8.35 -5.20
C PHE A 102 3.44 7.41 -6.36
N ALA A 103 2.34 7.68 -7.05
CA ALA A 103 1.96 6.98 -8.25
C ALA A 103 2.52 7.66 -9.49
N GLU A 104 2.79 6.84 -10.51
CA GLU A 104 3.18 7.31 -11.82
C GLU A 104 2.02 8.00 -12.52
N THR A 105 0.79 7.55 -12.32
CA THR A 105 -0.42 8.11 -12.93
C THR A 105 -1.40 8.64 -11.88
N SER A 106 -2.19 9.64 -12.25
CA SER A 106 -3.19 10.23 -11.37
C SER A 106 -4.31 9.25 -10.99
N LEU A 107 -4.69 8.35 -11.89
CA LEU A 107 -5.67 7.29 -11.61
C LEU A 107 -5.16 6.25 -10.61
N ARG A 108 -3.87 5.89 -10.67
CA ARG A 108 -3.29 5.02 -9.64
C ARG A 108 -3.26 5.73 -8.28
N ALA A 109 -2.97 7.04 -8.25
CA ALA A 109 -3.08 7.82 -7.02
C ALA A 109 -4.54 7.93 -6.53
N LEU A 110 -5.51 8.03 -7.43
CA LEU A 110 -6.93 8.11 -7.10
C LEU A 110 -7.40 6.93 -6.24
N LEU A 111 -6.88 5.72 -6.48
CA LEU A 111 -7.14 4.55 -5.63
C LEU A 111 -6.87 4.84 -4.15
N TYR A 112 -5.72 5.43 -3.85
CA TYR A 112 -5.28 5.75 -2.48
C TYR A 112 -6.03 6.93 -1.85
N ALA A 113 -6.84 7.64 -2.64
CA ALA A 113 -7.74 8.68 -2.17
C ALA A 113 -9.16 8.15 -1.85
N THR A 114 -9.46 6.87 -2.10
CA THR A 114 -10.78 6.29 -1.79
C THR A 114 -10.93 5.93 -0.31
N LEU A 115 -12.18 5.74 0.13
CA LEU A 115 -12.50 5.32 1.51
C LEU A 115 -11.84 4.00 1.90
N ASP A 116 -11.80 3.00 1.00
CA ASP A 116 -11.17 1.69 1.27
C ASP A 116 -9.68 1.85 1.62
N PHE A 117 -9.02 2.87 1.07
CA PHE A 117 -7.61 3.21 1.31
C PHE A 117 -7.43 4.32 2.35
N ALA A 118 -8.44 4.60 3.16
CA ALA A 118 -8.33 5.61 4.22
C ALA A 118 -7.14 5.32 5.15
N GLY A 119 -6.25 6.32 5.26
CA GLY A 119 -4.98 6.21 6.00
C GLY A 119 -3.87 5.38 5.31
N GLY A 120 -4.05 5.01 4.04
CA GLY A 120 -3.07 4.29 3.22
C GLY A 120 -3.17 2.76 3.28
N GLU A 121 -2.38 2.09 2.44
CA GLU A 121 -2.36 0.62 2.27
C GLU A 121 -2.14 -0.12 3.60
N LYS A 122 -1.25 0.39 4.45
CA LYS A 122 -0.92 -0.21 5.74
C LYS A 122 -2.14 -0.33 6.66
N LEU A 123 -2.92 0.74 6.81
CA LEU A 123 -4.11 0.73 7.66
C LEU A 123 -5.25 -0.06 7.02
N ARG A 124 -5.38 -0.01 5.68
CA ARG A 124 -6.29 -0.88 4.93
C ARG A 124 -6.02 -2.36 5.17
N ALA A 125 -4.76 -2.78 5.05
CA ALA A 125 -4.37 -4.16 5.26
C ALA A 125 -4.58 -4.62 6.71
N LEU A 126 -4.38 -3.73 7.68
CA LEU A 126 -4.75 -4.00 9.08
C LEU A 126 -6.26 -4.19 9.26
N ARG A 127 -7.11 -3.37 8.65
CA ARG A 127 -8.58 -3.54 8.71
C ARG A 127 -9.00 -4.92 8.19
N PHE A 128 -8.48 -5.32 7.02
CA PHE A 128 -8.75 -6.65 6.47
C PHE A 128 -8.22 -7.77 7.37
N ALA A 129 -7.02 -7.60 7.96
CA ALA A 129 -6.47 -8.58 8.88
C ALA A 129 -7.36 -8.74 10.13
N PHE A 130 -7.74 -7.65 10.79
CA PHE A 130 -8.62 -7.75 11.96
C PHE A 130 -10.00 -8.31 11.61
N ALA A 131 -10.56 -7.97 10.44
CA ALA A 131 -11.81 -8.54 9.97
C ALA A 131 -11.72 -10.06 9.76
N ASP A 132 -10.60 -10.57 9.22
CA ASP A 132 -10.35 -11.99 9.08
C ASP A 132 -10.26 -12.68 10.46
N LEU A 133 -9.50 -12.12 11.41
CA LEU A 133 -9.38 -12.69 12.75
C LEU A 133 -10.72 -12.71 13.50
N ASP A 134 -11.51 -11.64 13.39
CA ASP A 134 -12.86 -11.61 13.96
C ASP A 134 -13.77 -12.67 13.34
N SER A 135 -13.68 -12.84 12.02
CA SER A 135 -14.47 -13.85 11.29
C SER A 135 -14.05 -15.25 11.73
N TYR A 136 -12.75 -15.48 11.94
CA TYR A 136 -12.23 -16.72 12.49
C TYR A 136 -12.78 -17.03 13.89
N LEU A 137 -12.91 -16.02 14.77
CA LEU A 137 -13.52 -16.19 16.09
C LEU A 137 -15.02 -16.47 16.01
N ARG A 138 -15.75 -15.77 15.14
CA ARG A 138 -17.22 -15.80 15.08
C ARG A 138 -17.77 -16.98 14.27
N GLU A 139 -17.09 -17.38 13.20
CA GLU A 139 -17.65 -18.28 12.19
C GLU A 139 -16.98 -19.67 12.20
N PRO A 140 -17.69 -20.73 12.62
CA PRO A 140 -17.18 -22.10 12.54
C PRO A 140 -16.74 -22.50 11.13
N ALA A 141 -17.45 -22.04 10.10
CA ALA A 141 -17.14 -22.37 8.71
C ALA A 141 -15.77 -21.84 8.25
N VAL A 142 -15.32 -20.68 8.75
CA VAL A 142 -13.99 -20.14 8.45
C VAL A 142 -12.91 -21.07 9.03
N ARG A 143 -13.11 -21.53 10.28
CA ARG A 143 -12.20 -22.46 10.96
C ARG A 143 -12.13 -23.81 10.25
N GLU A 144 -13.29 -24.37 9.88
CA GLU A 144 -13.36 -25.63 9.14
C GLU A 144 -12.63 -25.56 7.78
N ARG A 145 -12.81 -24.46 7.02
CA ARG A 145 -12.07 -24.24 5.77
C ARG A 145 -10.57 -24.15 6.00
N HIS A 146 -10.14 -23.42 7.02
CA HIS A 146 -8.73 -23.30 7.39
C HIS A 146 -8.12 -24.66 7.77
N GLU A 147 -8.77 -25.41 8.66
CA GLU A 147 -8.33 -26.75 9.10
C GLU A 147 -8.25 -27.72 7.92
N THR A 148 -9.25 -27.68 7.02
CA THR A 148 -9.28 -28.50 5.81
C THR A 148 -8.10 -28.16 4.88
N LYS A 149 -7.83 -26.88 4.63
CA LYS A 149 -6.69 -26.41 3.81
C LYS A 149 -5.35 -26.86 4.41
N MET A 150 -5.16 -26.69 5.72
CA MET A 150 -3.95 -27.13 6.42
C MET A 150 -3.73 -28.65 6.27
N LEU A 151 -4.78 -29.45 6.53
CA LEU A 151 -4.69 -30.90 6.45
C LEU A 151 -4.41 -31.38 5.01
N ALA A 152 -5.03 -30.74 4.02
CA ALA A 152 -4.77 -31.02 2.61
C ALA A 152 -3.31 -30.73 2.23
N ASN A 153 -2.79 -29.56 2.61
CA ASN A 153 -1.40 -29.17 2.36
C ASN A 153 -0.41 -30.13 3.03
N PHE A 154 -0.65 -30.50 4.30
CA PHE A 154 0.17 -31.46 5.02
C PHE A 154 0.20 -32.84 4.36
N ARG A 155 -0.96 -33.37 3.97
CA ARG A 155 -1.07 -34.65 3.24
C ARG A 155 -0.38 -34.60 1.88
N SER A 156 -0.49 -33.48 1.17
CA SER A 156 0.20 -33.27 -0.11
C SER A 156 1.72 -33.36 0.06
N LEU A 157 2.29 -32.68 1.06
CA LEU A 157 3.74 -32.73 1.33
C LEU A 157 4.25 -34.13 1.68
N ILE A 158 3.48 -34.90 2.45
CA ILE A 158 3.78 -36.31 2.72
C ILE A 158 3.75 -37.13 1.42
N GLY A 159 2.71 -36.95 0.61
CA GLY A 159 2.56 -37.67 -0.66
C GLY A 159 3.68 -37.37 -1.67
N MET A 160 4.25 -36.16 -1.63
CA MET A 160 5.39 -35.75 -2.44
C MET A 160 6.75 -36.21 -1.86
N ASN A 161 6.77 -36.90 -0.72
CA ASN A 161 7.98 -37.23 0.01
C ASN A 161 8.88 -36.00 0.26
N ALA A 162 8.25 -34.87 0.63
CA ALA A 162 8.96 -33.63 0.91
C ALA A 162 9.95 -33.80 2.08
N HIS A 163 10.93 -32.91 2.16
CA HIS A 163 11.92 -32.95 3.24
C HIS A 163 11.24 -32.89 4.62
N PRO A 164 11.71 -33.65 5.65
CA PRO A 164 11.06 -33.73 6.97
C PRO A 164 10.80 -32.38 7.63
N SER A 165 11.69 -31.39 7.46
CA SER A 165 11.48 -30.04 8.01
C SER A 165 10.27 -29.33 7.42
N MET A 166 9.97 -29.53 6.13
CA MET A 166 8.78 -28.94 5.49
C MET A 166 7.50 -29.56 6.02
N ILE A 167 7.52 -30.89 6.22
CA ILE A 167 6.40 -31.63 6.80
C ILE A 167 6.12 -31.14 8.22
N GLU A 168 7.17 -30.94 9.03
CA GLU A 168 7.01 -30.45 10.41
C GLU A 168 6.45 -29.02 10.46
N ILE A 169 6.96 -28.13 9.61
CA ILE A 169 6.44 -26.75 9.49
C ILE A 169 4.96 -26.76 9.08
N ALA A 170 4.54 -27.67 8.19
CA ALA A 170 3.16 -27.76 7.71
C ALA A 170 2.23 -28.57 8.63
N ARG A 171 2.72 -29.13 9.74
CA ARG A 171 1.90 -29.92 10.67
C ARG A 171 0.66 -29.11 11.11
N PRO A 172 -0.57 -29.65 10.97
CA PRO A 172 -1.78 -28.94 11.36
C PRO A 172 -1.75 -28.52 12.83
N VAL A 173 -2.21 -27.31 13.12
CA VAL A 173 -2.37 -26.79 14.47
C VAL A 173 -3.84 -26.55 14.73
N LYS A 174 -4.31 -26.87 15.94
CA LYS A 174 -5.64 -26.48 16.39
C LYS A 174 -5.51 -25.12 17.07
N VAL A 175 -6.22 -24.12 16.54
CA VAL A 175 -6.18 -22.77 17.11
C VAL A 175 -7.02 -22.74 18.38
N ASP A 176 -6.40 -22.29 19.47
CA ASP A 176 -7.10 -21.97 20.71
C ASP A 176 -7.80 -20.60 20.56
N LEU A 177 -9.13 -20.60 20.70
CA LEU A 177 -9.94 -19.40 20.50
C LEU A 177 -9.84 -18.43 21.68
N ASP A 178 -9.51 -18.89 22.88
CA ASP A 178 -9.31 -18.01 24.02
C ASP A 178 -7.98 -17.27 23.90
N TRP A 179 -6.91 -17.99 23.54
CA TRP A 179 -5.64 -17.37 23.16
C TRP A 179 -5.82 -16.33 22.04
N LEU A 180 -6.58 -16.66 20.99
CA LEU A 180 -6.79 -15.72 19.88
C LEU A 180 -7.53 -14.46 20.34
N ARG A 181 -8.53 -14.57 21.22
CA ARG A 181 -9.21 -13.41 21.82
C ARG A 181 -8.23 -12.54 22.60
N GLU A 182 -7.40 -13.15 23.45
CA GLU A 182 -6.37 -12.42 24.20
C GLU A 182 -5.40 -11.67 23.28
N GLN A 183 -4.98 -12.28 22.16
CA GLN A 183 -4.13 -11.60 21.18
C GLN A 183 -4.86 -10.42 20.53
N MET A 184 -6.13 -10.58 20.17
CA MET A 184 -6.91 -9.50 19.57
C MET A 184 -7.14 -8.34 20.54
N ASP A 185 -7.43 -8.63 21.80
CA ASP A 185 -7.57 -7.61 22.85
C ASP A 185 -6.25 -6.86 23.07
N ALA A 186 -5.13 -7.57 23.07
CA ALA A 186 -3.80 -6.97 23.20
C ALA A 186 -3.37 -6.13 21.97
N LEU A 187 -4.11 -6.21 20.85
CA LEU A 187 -3.91 -5.47 19.61
C LEU A 187 -5.01 -4.42 19.36
N ALA A 188 -5.93 -4.22 20.31
CA ALA A 188 -7.10 -3.35 20.16
C ALA A 188 -6.74 -1.90 19.80
N ASN A 189 -5.63 -1.37 20.31
CA ASN A 189 -5.18 -0.01 19.99
C ASN A 189 -4.84 0.15 18.49
N ILE A 190 -4.12 -0.81 17.91
CA ILE A 190 -3.72 -0.77 16.50
C ILE A 190 -4.95 -0.91 15.60
N ARG A 191 -5.86 -1.81 15.98
CA ARG A 191 -7.17 -1.95 15.32
C ARG A 191 -7.94 -0.63 15.34
N TRP A 192 -8.02 0.02 16.50
CA TRP A 192 -8.70 1.30 16.63
C TRP A 192 -8.09 2.38 15.73
N VAL A 193 -6.76 2.45 15.61
CA VAL A 193 -6.09 3.39 14.69
C VAL A 193 -6.50 3.13 13.24
N ALA A 194 -6.53 1.86 12.81
CA ALA A 194 -6.91 1.48 11.45
C ALA A 194 -8.39 1.80 11.15
N ASP A 195 -9.28 1.53 12.11
CA ASP A 195 -10.72 1.81 12.00
C ASP A 195 -11.03 3.32 12.11
N ASP A 196 -10.28 4.07 12.92
CA ASP A 196 -10.44 5.53 13.07
C ASP A 196 -10.13 6.28 11.76
N ALA A 197 -9.10 5.84 11.03
CA ALA A 197 -8.77 6.41 9.73
C ALA A 197 -9.94 6.30 8.73
N GLU A 198 -10.58 5.13 8.66
CA GLU A 198 -11.77 4.92 7.81
C GLU A 198 -12.98 5.73 8.29
N ARG A 199 -13.23 5.77 9.61
CA ARG A 199 -14.33 6.57 10.17
C ARG A 199 -14.18 8.06 9.87
N ARG A 200 -12.97 8.60 10.00
CA ARG A 200 -12.64 10.02 9.78
C ARG A 200 -12.54 10.42 8.31
N HIS A 201 -12.54 9.47 7.38
CA HIS A 201 -12.42 9.76 5.96
C HIS A 201 -13.68 10.42 5.41
N ASP A 202 -13.72 11.75 5.37
CA ASP A 202 -14.82 12.55 4.83
C ASP A 202 -14.69 12.81 3.33
N HIS A 203 -13.47 12.79 2.80
CA HIS A 203 -13.13 12.85 1.38
C HIS A 203 -11.67 12.41 1.17
N GLY A 204 -11.31 12.13 -0.07
CA GLY A 204 -9.93 11.91 -0.50
C GLY A 204 -9.30 13.18 -1.08
N ILE A 205 -7.97 13.18 -1.21
CA ILE A 205 -7.24 14.17 -1.99
C ILE A 205 -6.25 13.47 -2.90
N VAL A 206 -6.19 13.89 -4.16
CA VAL A 206 -5.07 13.58 -5.05
C VAL A 206 -4.26 14.85 -5.30
N TYR A 207 -2.95 14.76 -5.07
CA TYR A 207 -1.98 15.82 -5.37
C TYR A 207 -1.21 15.50 -6.65
N ALA A 208 -0.95 16.52 -7.45
CA ALA A 208 0.03 16.49 -8.53
C ALA A 208 1.29 17.25 -8.11
N VAL A 209 2.45 16.61 -8.20
CA VAL A 209 3.71 17.10 -7.63
C VAL A 209 4.79 17.16 -8.72
N LYS A 210 5.33 18.36 -8.97
CA LYS A 210 6.32 18.60 -10.02
C LYS A 210 7.73 18.31 -9.54
N MET A 211 8.40 17.39 -10.21
CA MET A 211 9.82 17.12 -10.02
C MET A 211 10.68 17.84 -11.05
N THR A 212 11.95 18.00 -10.70
CA THR A 212 13.04 18.45 -11.56
C THR A 212 14.18 17.42 -11.51
N PRO A 213 15.16 17.50 -12.43
CA PRO A 213 16.34 16.63 -12.37
C PRO A 213 17.11 16.66 -11.04
N ASP A 214 17.07 17.79 -10.32
CA ASP A 214 17.74 17.94 -9.03
C ASP A 214 17.04 17.15 -7.91
N ASP A 215 15.75 16.85 -8.07
CA ASP A 215 14.97 16.09 -7.08
C ASP A 215 15.20 14.58 -7.18
N LEU A 216 15.91 14.09 -8.21
CA LEU A 216 16.15 12.66 -8.40
C LEU A 216 16.95 12.05 -7.22
N GLN A 217 17.71 12.87 -6.49
CA GLN A 217 18.38 12.45 -5.28
C GLN A 217 17.36 12.22 -4.15
N GLY A 218 17.18 10.96 -3.74
CA GLY A 218 16.21 10.57 -2.72
C GLY A 218 14.91 10.01 -3.29
N LEU A 219 14.80 9.90 -4.62
CA LEU A 219 13.71 9.20 -5.30
C LEU A 219 14.19 7.84 -5.82
N GLN A 220 13.29 6.85 -5.77
CA GLN A 220 13.47 5.54 -6.39
C GLN A 220 12.19 5.14 -7.12
N TRP A 221 12.31 4.34 -8.16
CA TRP A 221 11.15 3.80 -8.88
C TRP A 221 11.13 2.29 -8.79
N ASN A 222 9.96 1.76 -8.47
CA ASN A 222 9.65 0.35 -8.40
C ASN A 222 8.39 0.10 -9.22
N SER A 223 8.44 -0.81 -10.19
CA SER A 223 7.32 -1.10 -11.08
C SER A 223 6.06 -1.59 -10.35
N SER A 224 6.20 -2.21 -9.17
CA SER A 224 5.05 -2.66 -8.38
C SER A 224 4.59 -1.64 -7.34
N MET A 225 5.47 -0.81 -6.79
CA MET A 225 5.16 0.09 -5.66
C MET A 225 4.98 1.57 -6.07
N GLY A 226 5.40 1.93 -7.29
CA GLY A 226 5.38 3.30 -7.76
C GLY A 226 6.71 4.01 -7.54
N ILE A 227 6.65 5.31 -7.24
CA ILE A 227 7.80 6.16 -6.95
C ILE A 227 7.90 6.32 -5.43
N GLU A 228 9.08 6.05 -4.90
CA GLU A 228 9.39 6.16 -3.49
C GLU A 228 10.23 7.40 -3.24
N ALA A 229 9.93 8.15 -2.18
CA ALA A 229 10.78 9.23 -1.70
C ALA A 229 11.26 8.96 -0.26
N THR A 230 12.57 9.04 -0.06
CA THR A 230 13.21 8.93 1.27
C THR A 230 13.41 10.29 1.94
N THR A 231 13.16 11.38 1.21
CA THR A 231 13.33 12.76 1.66
C THR A 231 11.99 13.48 1.68
N THR A 232 11.93 14.58 2.43
CA THR A 232 10.74 15.44 2.45
C THR A 232 10.57 16.13 1.09
N ILE A 233 9.38 16.04 0.51
CA ILE A 233 9.02 16.81 -0.69
C ILE A 233 8.32 18.09 -0.25
N PRO A 234 8.91 19.27 -0.49
CA PRO A 234 8.36 20.52 0.04
C PRO A 234 7.02 20.86 -0.61
N ALA A 235 6.16 21.55 0.14
CA ALA A 235 4.86 21.99 -0.34
C ALA A 235 4.93 22.84 -1.63
N SER A 236 6.07 23.50 -1.87
CA SER A 236 6.31 24.29 -3.07
C SER A 236 6.33 23.48 -4.38
N LYS A 237 6.42 22.15 -4.30
CA LYS A 237 6.40 21.25 -5.46
C LYS A 237 4.97 20.84 -5.86
N MET A 238 3.96 21.14 -5.04
CA MET A 238 2.56 20.83 -5.37
C MET A 238 2.04 21.78 -6.45
N LEU A 239 1.69 21.22 -7.60
CA LEU A 239 1.09 21.97 -8.71
C LEU A 239 -0.41 22.13 -8.54
N ALA A 240 -1.08 21.02 -8.22
CA ALA A 240 -2.51 20.95 -8.15
C ALA A 240 -2.99 19.93 -7.12
N LYS A 241 -4.24 20.10 -6.69
CA LYS A 241 -4.96 19.12 -5.88
C LYS A 241 -6.41 18.98 -6.35
N ILE A 242 -6.98 17.79 -6.17
CA ILE A 242 -8.38 17.48 -6.40
C ILE A 242 -8.94 16.78 -5.17
N ALA A 243 -10.10 17.24 -4.71
CA ALA A 243 -10.85 16.57 -3.65
C ALA A 243 -11.75 15.49 -4.25
N VAL A 244 -11.60 14.25 -3.76
CA VAL A 244 -12.33 13.07 -4.22
C VAL A 244 -13.51 12.82 -3.29
N PRO A 245 -14.75 12.73 -3.81
CA PRO A 245 -15.93 12.46 -2.99
C PRO A 245 -15.79 11.16 -2.18
N ARG A 246 -16.32 11.14 -0.95
CA ARG A 246 -16.28 9.96 -0.06
C ARG A 246 -16.86 8.70 -0.68
N ASP A 247 -17.94 8.87 -1.42
CA ASP A 247 -18.72 7.80 -2.06
C ASP A 247 -18.15 7.37 -3.41
N TYR A 248 -17.07 7.99 -3.88
CA TYR A 248 -16.40 7.56 -5.08
C TYR A 248 -15.69 6.22 -4.87
N SER A 249 -15.98 5.27 -5.75
CA SER A 249 -15.28 3.99 -5.85
C SER A 249 -14.46 3.94 -7.14
N CYS A 250 -13.17 3.69 -7.01
CA CYS A 250 -12.29 3.53 -8.18
C CYS A 250 -12.55 2.18 -8.85
N ASN A 251 -12.67 2.16 -10.18
CA ASN A 251 -12.61 0.92 -10.94
C ASN A 251 -11.14 0.51 -11.10
N LEU A 252 -10.71 -0.50 -10.33
CA LEU A 252 -9.34 -1.04 -10.36
C LEU A 252 -8.92 -1.60 -11.74
N PHE A 253 -9.89 -1.86 -12.62
CA PHE A 253 -9.67 -2.40 -13.96
C PHE A 253 -9.69 -1.33 -15.05
N ALA A 254 -9.78 -0.04 -14.70
CA ALA A 254 -9.64 1.03 -15.68
C ALA A 254 -8.24 0.95 -16.31
N ASP A 255 -8.20 0.67 -17.62
CA ASP A 255 -6.96 0.45 -18.35
C ASP A 255 -6.14 1.74 -18.41
N CYS A 256 -5.03 1.78 -17.67
CA CYS A 256 -4.08 2.89 -17.67
C CYS A 256 -2.85 2.58 -18.54
N GLY A 257 -2.89 1.50 -19.34
CA GLY A 257 -1.71 0.93 -20.01
C GLY A 257 -0.99 1.94 -20.89
N ASP A 258 -1.72 2.68 -21.73
CA ASP A 258 -1.12 3.60 -22.70
C ASP A 258 -0.44 4.81 -22.04
N GLU A 259 -1.06 5.41 -21.03
CA GLU A 259 -0.45 6.53 -20.30
C GLU A 259 0.74 6.05 -19.48
N TYR A 260 0.63 4.89 -18.83
CA TYR A 260 1.75 4.30 -18.11
C TYR A 260 2.96 4.04 -19.02
N ILE A 261 2.74 3.43 -20.19
CA ILE A 261 3.78 3.19 -21.20
C ILE A 261 4.41 4.51 -21.67
N ARG A 262 3.59 5.53 -21.91
CA ARG A 262 4.08 6.86 -22.32
C ARG A 262 5.03 7.44 -21.28
N ARG A 263 4.68 7.36 -19.99
CA ARG A 263 5.52 7.86 -18.89
C ARG A 263 6.82 7.07 -18.73
N GLN A 264 6.82 5.78 -19.08
CA GLN A 264 8.05 4.98 -19.11
C GLN A 264 9.02 5.38 -20.25
N SER A 265 8.61 6.22 -21.19
CA SER A 265 9.46 6.64 -22.32
C SER A 265 10.19 7.96 -22.11
N ALA A 266 9.69 8.86 -21.24
CA ALA A 266 10.24 10.20 -21.04
C ALA A 266 10.13 10.71 -19.59
N GLY A 267 10.99 11.66 -19.22
CA GLY A 267 10.95 12.38 -17.94
C GLY A 267 11.42 11.57 -16.72
N LEU A 268 10.62 11.60 -15.67
CA LEU A 268 10.97 11.15 -14.31
C LEU A 268 11.28 9.65 -14.27
N ILE A 269 10.39 8.80 -14.79
CA ILE A 269 10.54 7.34 -14.69
C ILE A 269 11.82 6.83 -15.38
N PRO A 270 12.11 7.16 -16.66
CA PRO A 270 13.38 6.79 -17.27
C PRO A 270 14.60 7.38 -16.56
N ALA A 271 14.48 8.57 -15.97
CA ALA A 271 15.58 9.19 -15.24
C ALA A 271 15.93 8.40 -13.98
N LEU A 272 14.91 7.99 -13.20
CA LEU A 272 15.07 7.13 -12.03
C LEU A 272 15.63 5.74 -12.40
N ALA A 273 15.12 5.13 -13.48
CA ALA A 273 15.64 3.85 -13.97
C ALA A 273 17.13 3.93 -14.36
N ARG A 274 17.55 5.02 -15.02
CA ARG A 274 18.97 5.25 -15.35
C ARG A 274 19.83 5.47 -14.11
N GLN A 275 19.31 6.15 -13.08
CA GLN A 275 20.01 6.35 -11.81
C GLN A 275 20.26 5.02 -11.08
N ALA A 276 19.26 4.15 -11.02
CA ALA A 276 19.38 2.82 -10.43
C ALA A 276 20.50 1.99 -11.10
N ASN A 277 20.53 2.00 -12.45
CA ASN A 277 21.57 1.28 -13.21
C ASN A 277 22.99 1.84 -12.98
N ARG A 278 23.13 3.14 -12.70
CA ARG A 278 24.43 3.75 -12.37
C ARG A 278 24.90 3.44 -10.96
N ALA A 279 23.99 3.21 -10.03
CA ALA A 279 24.28 2.86 -8.64
C ALA A 279 24.68 1.38 -8.47
N ALA A 280 24.47 0.53 -9.49
CA ALA A 280 24.80 -0.89 -9.48
C ALA A 280 25.99 -1.28 -10.40
N PRO A 281 27.19 -0.65 -10.31
CA PRO A 281 28.34 -1.09 -11.09
C PRO A 281 28.91 -2.39 -10.47
N GLY A 282 28.43 -3.55 -10.93
CA GLY A 282 28.98 -4.83 -10.47
C GLY A 282 28.20 -6.12 -10.75
N SER A 283 26.96 -6.07 -11.24
CA SER A 283 26.25 -7.32 -11.62
C SER A 283 26.75 -7.79 -12.98
N VAL A 284 27.79 -8.63 -12.96
CA VAL A 284 28.26 -9.41 -14.09
C VAL A 284 27.07 -10.19 -14.69
N SER A 285 26.89 -10.03 -16.00
CA SER A 285 26.00 -10.83 -16.82
C SER A 285 26.40 -12.31 -16.70
N LEU A 286 25.58 -13.13 -16.04
CA LEU A 286 25.64 -14.58 -16.22
C LEU A 286 24.76 -14.92 -17.43
N THR A 287 25.43 -15.10 -18.57
CA THR A 287 24.94 -15.95 -19.67
C THR A 287 24.86 -17.40 -19.23
#